data_AF-A0A3D5KFY3-F1
#
_entry.id   AF-A0A3D5KFY3-F1
#
_cell.length_a   1.000
_cell.length_b   1.000
_cell.length_c   1.000
_cell.angle_alpha   90.00
_cell.angle_beta   90.00
_cell.angle_gamma   90.00
#
_symmetry.space_group_name_H-M   'P 1'
#
loop_
_entity.id
_entity.type
_entity.pdbx_description
1 polymer ?
#
loop_
_entity_poly.entity_id
_entity_poly.type
_entity_poly.pdbx_seq_one_letter_code
_entity_poly.pdbx_strand_id
1 'polypeptide(L)'
;MARIYIESLSREYKKKLKNRELTREEVNGIFLTVADNYKRRKKSFMAVSIMLAVIMGLMVVMTLMYKPEGEGLDGNGVLFIIWLQLLFYIVIMFILYYLGMAKVPLQFSSCLKKGYPQLVNEYGFKAIREYAKKAKDENTNPMNEEVNDLSIEEVKRNIDNLACILKIEDTFNLSNYADLIVIGFLEGRICRGDKVYILTGSNGNYIESEIAAIEIGPRQQVNEAANRHVALGIKNGRGMGIKKGMIVFKRATY
;
A
#
# COMPACT_ATOMS: atom_id res chain seq x y z
N MET A 1 31.17 -16.91 6.08
CA MET A 1 31.09 -16.11 4.84
C MET A 1 29.73 -15.44 4.77
N ALA A 2 29.67 -14.11 4.93
CA ALA A 2 28.42 -13.37 4.83
C ALA A 2 27.93 -13.38 3.38
N ARG A 3 26.85 -14.13 3.10
CA ARG A 3 26.15 -14.04 1.82
C ARG A 3 25.39 -12.72 1.81
N ILE A 4 25.95 -11.72 1.14
CA ILE A 4 25.21 -10.52 0.78
C ILE A 4 24.09 -10.98 -0.15
N TYR A 5 22.88 -11.15 0.40
CA TYR A 5 21.68 -11.43 -0.37
C TYR A 5 21.41 -10.22 -1.25
N ILE A 6 21.98 -10.21 -2.46
CA ILE A 6 21.56 -9.31 -3.52
C ILE A 6 20.19 -9.83 -3.94
N GLU A 7 19.17 -9.35 -3.25
CA GLU A 7 17.76 -9.71 -3.42
C GLU A 7 17.32 -9.29 -4.82
N SER A 8 17.59 -10.17 -5.78
CA SER A 8 17.09 -10.10 -7.15
C SER A 8 15.85 -10.96 -7.24
N LEU A 9 14.90 -10.60 -8.12
CA LEU A 9 13.70 -11.40 -8.35
C LEU A 9 14.11 -12.87 -8.56
N SER A 10 13.50 -13.80 -7.81
CA SER A 10 13.95 -15.20 -7.78
C SER A 10 14.03 -15.76 -9.20
N ARG A 11 15.02 -16.63 -9.46
CA ARG A 11 15.20 -17.23 -10.80
C ARG A 11 13.93 -17.93 -11.27
N GLU A 12 13.18 -18.49 -10.33
CA GLU A 12 11.90 -19.15 -10.56
C GLU A 12 10.82 -18.18 -11.01
N TYR A 13 10.61 -17.06 -10.28
CA TYR A 13 9.64 -16.04 -10.68
C TYR A 13 10.00 -15.40 -12.01
N LYS A 14 11.29 -15.16 -12.28
CA LYS A 14 11.75 -14.67 -13.60
C LYS A 14 11.38 -15.60 -14.74
N LYS A 15 11.42 -16.93 -14.53
CA LYS A 15 11.10 -17.93 -15.54
C LYS A 15 9.58 -17.99 -15.74
N LYS A 16 8.81 -18.07 -14.66
CA LYS A 16 7.34 -18.09 -14.67
C LYS A 16 6.73 -16.83 -15.31
N LEU A 17 7.26 -15.65 -14.99
CA LEU A 17 6.86 -14.37 -15.61
C LEU A 17 7.15 -14.31 -17.10
N LYS A 18 8.27 -14.88 -17.57
CA LYS A 18 8.61 -14.88 -19.00
C LYS A 18 7.79 -15.88 -19.80
N ASN A 19 7.47 -17.02 -19.20
CA ASN A 19 6.77 -18.12 -19.86
C ASN A 19 5.23 -18.00 -19.85
N ARG A 20 4.68 -16.92 -19.28
CA ARG A 20 3.24 -16.71 -19.10
C ARG A 20 2.54 -17.75 -18.21
N GLU A 21 3.25 -18.28 -17.23
CA GLU A 21 2.75 -19.36 -16.36
C GLU A 21 2.00 -18.84 -15.11
N LEU A 22 1.84 -17.51 -14.98
CA LEU A 22 1.23 -16.88 -13.81
C LEU A 22 -0.15 -16.29 -14.12
N THR A 23 -1.05 -16.37 -13.16
CA THR A 23 -2.35 -15.70 -13.20
C THR A 23 -2.21 -14.19 -12.90
N ARG A 24 -3.24 -13.39 -13.23
CA ARG A 24 -3.23 -11.94 -12.97
C ARG A 24 -3.09 -11.63 -11.47
N GLU A 25 -3.72 -12.42 -10.61
CA GLU A 25 -3.63 -12.28 -9.16
C GLU A 25 -2.22 -12.56 -8.63
N GLU A 26 -1.54 -13.57 -9.16
CA GLU A 26 -0.14 -13.86 -8.77
C GLU A 26 0.83 -12.77 -9.27
N VAL A 27 0.61 -12.22 -10.47
CA VAL A 27 1.38 -11.07 -10.97
C VAL A 27 1.17 -9.84 -10.08
N ASN A 28 -0.07 -9.60 -9.63
CA ASN A 28 -0.38 -8.53 -8.68
C ASN A 28 0.33 -8.74 -7.33
N GLY A 29 0.32 -9.96 -6.78
CA GLY A 29 1.04 -10.28 -5.54
C GLY A 29 2.56 -10.03 -5.64
N ILE A 30 3.18 -10.38 -6.78
CA ILE A 30 4.59 -10.08 -7.04
C ILE A 30 4.82 -8.57 -7.16
N PHE A 31 3.94 -7.86 -7.86
CA PHE A 31 4.00 -6.40 -7.99
C PHE A 31 3.96 -5.72 -6.62
N LEU A 32 2.99 -6.06 -5.77
CA LEU A 32 2.83 -5.52 -4.42
C LEU A 32 4.08 -5.77 -3.57
N THR A 33 4.60 -7.00 -3.61
CA THR A 33 5.83 -7.35 -2.88
C THR A 33 7.03 -6.49 -3.34
N VAL A 34 7.18 -6.29 -4.65
CA VAL A 34 8.25 -5.45 -5.22
C VAL A 34 8.04 -3.98 -4.86
N ALA A 35 6.81 -3.48 -4.91
CA ALA A 35 6.47 -2.09 -4.63
C ALA A 35 6.63 -1.73 -3.14
N ASP A 36 6.23 -2.61 -2.24
CA ASP A 36 6.45 -2.44 -0.80
C ASP A 36 7.92 -2.50 -0.41
N ASN A 37 8.68 -3.42 -1.00
CA ASN A 37 10.12 -3.46 -0.79
C ASN A 37 10.80 -2.19 -1.32
N TYR A 38 10.37 -1.67 -2.47
CA TYR A 38 10.84 -0.38 -2.99
C TYR A 38 10.48 0.78 -2.04
N LYS A 39 9.25 0.82 -1.52
CA LYS A 39 8.80 1.83 -0.53
C LYS A 39 9.65 1.79 0.74
N ARG A 40 9.83 0.61 1.33
CA ARG A 40 10.63 0.41 2.55
C ARG A 40 12.06 0.89 2.37
N ARG A 41 12.68 0.49 1.24
CA ARG A 41 14.05 0.89 0.91
C ARG A 41 14.19 2.38 0.62
N LYS A 42 13.17 3.05 0.09
CA LYS A 42 13.20 4.51 -0.18
C LYS A 42 13.48 5.34 1.07
N LYS A 43 12.88 4.99 2.22
CA LYS A 43 13.13 5.69 3.50
C LYS A 43 14.57 5.49 3.97
N SER A 44 15.05 4.24 3.96
CA SER A 44 16.44 3.93 4.31
C SER A 44 17.44 4.57 3.35
N PHE A 45 17.14 4.58 2.05
CA PHE A 45 17.97 5.21 1.02
C PHE A 45 18.04 6.72 1.20
N MET A 46 16.93 7.38 1.55
CA MET A 46 16.91 8.81 1.85
C MET A 46 17.84 9.13 3.03
N ALA A 47 17.76 8.38 4.13
CA ALA A 47 18.65 8.55 5.28
C ALA A 47 20.13 8.35 4.91
N VAL A 48 20.45 7.29 4.17
CA VAL A 48 21.83 7.03 3.70
C VAL A 48 22.33 8.13 2.77
N SER A 49 21.49 8.64 1.86
CA SER A 49 21.87 9.72 0.94
C SER A 49 22.18 11.03 1.66
N ILE A 50 21.43 11.36 2.71
CA ILE A 50 21.67 12.55 3.54
C ILE A 50 22.99 12.40 4.30
N MET A 51 23.22 11.23 4.93
CA MET A 51 24.48 10.96 5.63
C MET A 51 25.68 11.09 4.68
N LEU A 52 25.59 10.55 3.46
CA LEU A 52 26.64 10.65 2.46
C LEU A 52 26.88 12.10 2.01
N ALA A 53 25.81 12.89 1.87
CA ALA A 53 25.90 14.32 1.53
C ALA A 53 26.62 15.13 2.62
N VAL A 54 26.35 14.82 3.90
CA VAL A 54 27.05 15.46 5.03
C VAL A 54 28.54 15.13 5.01
N ILE A 55 28.90 13.86 4.81
CA ILE A 55 30.30 13.43 4.70
C ILE A 55 31.00 14.15 3.53
N MET A 56 30.34 14.25 2.37
CA MET A 56 30.86 14.98 1.21
C MET A 56 31.09 16.46 1.55
N GLY A 57 30.12 17.11 2.19
CA GLY A 57 30.24 18.50 2.62
C GLY A 57 31.43 18.72 3.57
N LEU A 58 31.65 17.82 4.53
CA LEU A 58 32.81 17.87 5.41
C LEU A 58 34.13 17.71 4.64
N MET A 59 34.20 16.79 3.67
CA MET A 59 35.39 16.65 2.83
C MET A 59 35.69 17.92 2.03
N VAL A 60 34.68 18.58 1.46
CA VAL A 60 34.87 19.85 0.73
C VAL A 60 35.38 20.95 1.65
N VAL A 61 34.85 21.06 2.87
CA VAL A 61 35.35 22.03 3.86
C VAL A 61 36.81 21.76 4.22
N MET A 62 37.19 20.49 4.41
CA MET A 62 38.58 20.12 4.67
C MET A 62 39.49 20.46 3.49
N THR A 63 39.05 20.24 2.25
CA THR A 63 39.80 20.62 1.04
C THR A 63 39.97 22.14 0.93
N LEU A 64 38.97 22.93 1.35
CA LEU A 64 39.06 24.40 1.36
C LEU A 64 39.95 24.94 2.49
N MET A 65 39.97 24.28 3.64
CA MET A 65 40.79 24.67 4.80
C MET A 65 42.23 24.18 4.69
N TYR A 66 42.51 23.28 3.75
CA TYR A 66 43.86 22.78 3.49
C TYR A 66 44.76 23.90 2.99
N LYS A 67 45.65 24.37 3.85
CA LYS A 67 46.77 25.24 3.49
C LYS A 67 47.99 24.38 3.26
N PRO A 68 48.47 24.25 2.02
CA PRO A 68 49.69 23.49 1.76
C PRO A 68 50.90 24.22 2.34
N GLU A 69 51.72 23.52 3.13
CA GLU A 69 53.05 23.98 3.54
C GLU A 69 54.04 23.65 2.40
N GLY A 70 54.26 24.57 1.45
CA GLY A 70 55.22 24.42 0.33
C GLY A 70 54.74 25.02 -1.01
N GLU A 71 55.34 24.58 -2.13
CA GLU A 71 54.78 24.77 -3.50
C GLU A 71 53.48 23.94 -3.63
N GLY A 72 52.44 24.42 -2.96
CA GLY A 72 51.16 23.74 -2.86
C GLY A 72 50.29 23.89 -4.11
N LEU A 73 49.20 23.14 -4.13
CA LEU A 73 48.13 23.32 -5.11
C LEU A 73 47.70 24.80 -5.16
N ASP A 74 47.78 25.39 -6.34
CA ASP A 74 47.27 26.73 -6.61
C ASP A 74 45.72 26.75 -6.48
N GLY A 75 45.13 27.94 -6.48
CA GLY A 75 43.67 28.09 -6.36
C GLY A 75 42.90 27.30 -7.43
N ASN A 76 43.47 27.14 -8.62
CA ASN A 76 42.89 26.33 -9.70
C ASN A 76 42.96 24.82 -9.40
N GLY A 77 44.05 24.35 -8.81
CA GLY A 77 44.21 22.98 -8.35
C GLY A 77 43.20 22.59 -7.27
N VAL A 78 42.93 23.46 -6.31
CA VAL A 78 41.90 23.25 -5.28
C VAL A 78 40.51 23.15 -5.92
N LEU A 79 40.19 24.03 -6.87
CA LEU A 79 38.93 23.97 -7.62
C LEU A 79 38.80 22.68 -8.41
N PHE A 80 39.87 22.22 -9.07
CA PHE A 80 39.87 20.95 -9.80
C PHE A 80 39.57 19.75 -8.89
N ILE A 81 40.15 19.70 -7.69
CA ILE A 81 39.86 18.63 -6.70
C ILE A 81 38.39 18.67 -6.28
N ILE A 82 37.83 19.86 -6.02
CA ILE A 82 36.42 20.00 -5.65
C ILE A 82 35.50 19.49 -6.77
N TRP A 83 35.79 19.85 -8.03
CA TRP A 83 35.05 19.35 -9.20
C TRP A 83 35.14 17.83 -9.34
N LEU A 84 36.32 17.25 -9.14
CA LEU A 84 36.54 15.80 -9.16
C LEU A 84 35.75 15.10 -8.05
N GLN A 85 35.73 15.66 -6.84
CA GLN A 85 34.98 15.14 -5.69
C GLN A 85 33.47 15.14 -5.97
N LEU A 86 32.96 16.20 -6.57
CA LEU A 86 31.55 16.36 -6.95
C LEU A 86 31.17 15.34 -8.04
N LEU A 87 32.04 15.13 -9.03
CA LEU A 87 31.86 14.09 -10.05
C LEU A 87 31.77 12.69 -9.42
N PHE A 88 32.69 12.34 -8.53
CA PHE A 88 32.66 11.05 -7.81
C PHE A 88 31.38 10.88 -7.00
N TYR A 89 30.92 11.93 -6.31
CA TYR A 89 29.66 11.89 -5.56
C TYR A 89 28.45 11.59 -6.47
N ILE A 90 28.36 12.24 -7.64
CA ILE A 90 27.29 11.98 -8.61
C ILE A 90 27.32 10.52 -9.08
N VAL A 91 28.51 10.00 -9.44
CA VAL A 91 28.67 8.62 -9.91
C VAL A 91 28.28 7.61 -8.83
N ILE A 92 28.74 7.82 -7.59
CA ILE A 92 28.41 6.95 -6.46
C ILE A 92 26.90 6.98 -6.18
N MET A 93 26.28 8.15 -6.17
CA MET A 93 24.84 8.29 -5.96
C MET A 93 24.03 7.59 -7.05
N PHE A 94 24.47 7.67 -8.32
CA PHE A 94 23.85 6.96 -9.42
C PHE A 94 23.93 5.44 -9.25
N ILE A 95 25.12 4.91 -8.88
CA ILE A 95 25.32 3.48 -8.65
C ILE A 95 24.48 2.98 -7.47
N LEU A 96 24.50 3.70 -6.35
CA LEU A 96 23.72 3.36 -5.16
C LEU A 96 22.22 3.38 -5.45
N TYR A 97 21.73 4.38 -6.20
CA TYR A 97 20.34 4.43 -6.64
C TYR A 97 20.00 3.23 -7.53
N TYR A 98 20.84 2.92 -8.50
CA TYR A 98 20.60 1.80 -9.41
C TYR A 98 20.56 0.46 -8.66
N LEU A 99 21.59 0.16 -7.85
CA LEU A 99 21.71 -1.10 -7.12
C LEU A 99 20.66 -1.26 -6.01
N GLY A 100 20.42 -0.20 -5.25
CA GLY A 100 19.51 -0.24 -4.10
C GLY A 100 18.04 -0.18 -4.48
N MET A 101 17.70 0.66 -5.47
CA MET A 101 16.31 1.03 -5.77
C MET A 101 15.83 0.56 -7.14
N ALA A 102 16.62 0.77 -8.21
CA ALA A 102 16.12 0.56 -9.58
C ALA A 102 16.26 -0.89 -10.08
N LYS A 103 17.25 -1.65 -9.61
CA LYS A 103 17.62 -2.97 -10.14
C LYS A 103 16.46 -3.98 -10.10
N VAL A 104 15.76 -4.11 -8.96
CA VAL A 104 14.69 -5.11 -8.78
C VAL A 104 13.43 -4.75 -9.57
N PRO A 105 12.91 -3.50 -9.47
CA PRO A 105 11.74 -3.08 -10.25
C PRO A 105 11.98 -3.10 -11.76
N LEU A 106 13.19 -2.74 -12.22
CA LEU A 106 13.54 -2.81 -13.64
C LEU A 106 13.62 -4.27 -14.13
N GLN A 107 14.14 -5.19 -13.32
CA GLN A 107 14.13 -6.62 -13.65
C GLN A 107 12.71 -7.17 -13.75
N PHE A 108 11.83 -6.80 -12.82
CA PHE A 108 10.42 -7.17 -12.86
C PHE A 108 9.73 -6.62 -14.11
N SER A 109 9.85 -5.31 -14.37
CA SER A 109 9.25 -4.68 -15.53
C SER A 109 9.78 -5.24 -16.86
N SER A 110 11.07 -5.59 -16.94
CA SER A 110 11.66 -6.23 -18.12
C SER A 110 11.12 -7.65 -18.34
N CYS A 111 10.91 -8.42 -17.28
CA CYS A 111 10.30 -9.75 -17.38
C CYS A 111 8.81 -9.66 -17.74
N LEU A 112 8.09 -8.71 -17.14
CA LEU A 112 6.70 -8.42 -17.43
C LEU A 112 6.50 -8.00 -18.89
N LYS A 113 7.40 -7.18 -19.46
CA LYS A 113 7.35 -6.79 -20.88
C LYS A 113 7.49 -7.97 -21.84
N LYS A 114 8.22 -9.03 -21.44
CA LYS A 114 8.40 -10.24 -22.27
C LYS A 114 7.23 -11.21 -22.16
N GLY A 115 6.70 -11.42 -20.95
CA GLY A 115 5.58 -12.33 -20.72
C GLY A 115 4.22 -11.68 -20.97
N TYR A 116 3.95 -10.53 -20.36
CA TYR A 116 2.64 -9.89 -20.34
C TYR A 116 2.74 -8.42 -20.77
N PRO A 117 3.00 -8.13 -22.04
CA PRO A 117 3.13 -6.75 -22.53
C PRO A 117 1.89 -5.89 -22.23
N GLN A 118 0.70 -6.50 -22.22
CA GLN A 118 -0.58 -5.85 -21.89
C GLN A 118 -0.67 -5.38 -20.43
N LEU A 119 0.06 -6.02 -19.51
CA LEU A 119 0.05 -5.68 -18.07
C LEU A 119 1.16 -4.69 -17.68
N VAL A 120 2.01 -4.27 -18.62
CA VAL A 120 3.16 -3.37 -18.34
C VAL A 120 2.72 -1.99 -17.92
N ASN A 121 1.61 -1.49 -18.48
CA ASN A 121 1.08 -0.18 -18.10
C ASN A 121 0.50 -0.19 -16.68
N GLU A 122 -0.01 -1.34 -16.24
CA GLU A 122 -0.67 -1.51 -14.93
C GLU A 122 0.35 -1.81 -13.81
N TYR A 123 1.34 -2.67 -14.06
CA TYR A 123 2.30 -3.12 -13.02
C TYR A 123 3.76 -2.75 -13.31
N GLY A 124 4.02 -1.91 -14.31
CA GLY A 124 5.37 -1.55 -14.72
C GLY A 124 6.14 -0.71 -13.70
N PHE A 125 7.38 -0.36 -14.05
CA PHE A 125 8.24 0.45 -13.18
C PHE A 125 7.62 1.80 -12.78
N LYS A 126 6.83 2.41 -13.68
CA LYS A 126 6.10 3.65 -13.39
C LYS A 126 5.05 3.44 -12.30
N ALA A 127 4.24 2.39 -12.40
CA ALA A 127 3.24 2.04 -11.40
C ALA A 127 3.87 1.75 -10.03
N ILE A 128 5.02 1.06 -9.98
CA ILE A 128 5.79 0.84 -8.74
C ILE A 128 6.21 2.17 -8.10
N ARG A 129 6.69 3.11 -8.92
CA ARG A 129 7.12 4.43 -8.46
C ARG A 129 5.93 5.27 -7.96
N GLU A 130 4.80 5.23 -8.65
CA GLU A 130 3.57 5.93 -8.29
C GLU A 130 2.96 5.37 -7.00
N TYR A 131 2.92 4.04 -6.85
CA TYR A 131 2.52 3.37 -5.60
C TYR A 131 3.34 3.87 -4.39
N ALA A 132 4.66 3.91 -4.55
CA ALA A 132 5.57 4.42 -3.51
C ALA A 132 5.55 5.95 -3.34
N LYS A 133 4.82 6.69 -4.20
CA LYS A 133 4.59 8.14 -4.07
C LYS A 133 3.28 8.42 -3.37
N LYS A 134 2.16 7.81 -3.82
CA LYS A 134 0.84 7.93 -3.18
C LYS A 134 0.89 7.55 -1.69
N ALA A 135 1.60 6.48 -1.36
CA ALA A 135 1.79 6.03 0.02
C ALA A 135 2.73 6.90 0.88
N LYS A 136 3.25 8.02 0.36
CA LYS A 136 4.03 9.02 1.10
C LYS A 136 3.15 10.22 1.50
N ASP A 137 2.12 10.51 0.70
CA ASP A 137 1.20 11.62 0.92
C ASP A 137 0.08 11.24 1.92
N GLU A 138 -0.18 9.94 2.07
CA GLU A 138 -0.98 9.39 3.17
C GLU A 138 -0.08 8.80 4.25
N ASN A 139 -0.29 9.20 5.50
CA ASN A 139 0.23 8.50 6.69
C ASN A 139 -0.54 7.18 6.94
N THR A 140 -1.02 6.54 5.87
CA THR A 140 -1.87 5.36 5.87
C THR A 140 -1.20 4.28 5.03
N ASN A 141 -1.25 3.06 5.53
CA ASN A 141 -0.68 1.88 4.89
C ASN A 141 -1.42 1.61 3.56
N PRO A 142 -0.76 1.57 2.39
CA PRO A 142 -1.37 1.41 1.06
C PRO A 142 -1.81 -0.03 0.76
N MET A 143 -2.18 -0.78 1.79
CA MET A 143 -2.61 -2.18 1.71
C MET A 143 -4.14 -2.32 1.82
N ASN A 144 -4.88 -1.23 1.57
CA ASN A 144 -6.34 -1.22 1.49
C ASN A 144 -6.89 -0.65 0.17
N GLU A 145 -6.07 -0.37 -0.85
CA GLU A 145 -6.60 0.00 -2.18
C GLU A 145 -6.80 -1.24 -3.05
N GLU A 146 -7.75 -2.08 -2.63
CA GLU A 146 -8.72 -2.68 -3.55
C GLU A 146 -10.04 -2.99 -2.81
N VAL A 147 -10.41 -2.15 -1.85
CA VAL A 147 -11.81 -1.93 -1.51
C VAL A 147 -12.04 -0.44 -1.66
N ASN A 148 -12.85 -0.06 -2.64
CA ASN A 148 -13.27 1.32 -2.86
C ASN A 148 -13.62 1.96 -1.52
N ASP A 149 -12.79 2.90 -1.07
CA ASP A 149 -13.04 3.70 0.12
C ASP A 149 -14.12 4.73 -0.26
N LEU A 150 -15.34 4.22 -0.49
CA LEU A 150 -16.54 5.04 -0.47
C LEU A 150 -16.54 5.71 0.90
N SER A 151 -16.30 7.02 0.91
CA SER A 151 -16.34 7.77 2.16
C SER A 151 -17.78 7.70 2.70
N ILE A 152 -17.93 7.47 4.01
CA ILE A 152 -19.25 7.48 4.66
C ILE A 152 -20.02 8.76 4.29
N GLU A 153 -19.31 9.89 4.16
CA GLU A 153 -19.88 11.19 3.80
C GLU A 153 -20.35 11.32 2.35
N GLU A 154 -19.78 10.56 1.42
CA GLU A 154 -20.27 10.48 0.05
C GLU A 154 -21.50 9.56 -0.03
N VAL A 155 -21.53 8.46 0.73
CA VAL A 155 -22.69 7.59 0.82
C VAL A 155 -23.88 8.30 1.46
N LYS A 156 -23.66 9.04 2.56
CA LYS A 156 -24.69 9.86 3.21
C LYS A 156 -25.32 10.89 2.28
N ARG A 157 -24.53 11.48 1.37
CA ARG A 157 -25.02 12.46 0.39
C ARG A 157 -25.82 11.84 -0.75
N ASN A 158 -25.54 10.58 -1.10
CA ASN A 158 -26.11 9.92 -2.28
C ASN A 158 -27.23 8.93 -1.94
N ILE A 159 -27.45 8.59 -0.66
CA ILE A 159 -28.51 7.69 -0.23
C ILE A 159 -29.59 8.47 0.51
N ASP A 160 -30.74 8.64 -0.15
CA ASP A 160 -31.93 9.18 0.48
C ASP A 160 -32.44 8.26 1.60
N ASN A 161 -32.95 8.85 2.67
CA ASN A 161 -33.60 8.15 3.79
C ASN A 161 -32.70 7.14 4.49
N LEU A 162 -31.42 7.48 4.69
CA LEU A 162 -30.47 6.66 5.45
C LEU A 162 -30.87 6.58 6.93
N ALA A 163 -31.25 5.40 7.41
CA ALA A 163 -31.59 5.16 8.82
C ALA A 163 -30.37 4.71 9.64
N CYS A 164 -29.44 4.01 9.00
CA CYS A 164 -28.24 3.49 9.65
C CYS A 164 -27.13 3.23 8.64
N ILE A 165 -25.88 3.42 9.05
CA ILE A 165 -24.68 3.16 8.25
C ILE A 165 -23.54 2.62 9.11
N LEU A 166 -22.76 1.70 8.56
CA LEU A 166 -21.57 1.12 9.15
C LEU A 166 -20.55 0.83 8.05
N LYS A 167 -19.33 1.34 8.21
CA LYS A 167 -18.19 0.92 7.38
C LYS A 167 -17.52 -0.29 8.03
N ILE A 168 -17.29 -1.32 7.24
CA ILE A 168 -16.74 -2.59 7.73
C ILE A 168 -15.26 -2.40 8.04
N GLU A 169 -14.88 -2.52 9.29
CA GLU A 169 -13.49 -2.45 9.76
C GLU A 169 -12.77 -3.80 9.61
N ASP A 170 -13.51 -4.91 9.76
CA ASP A 170 -13.03 -6.27 9.56
C ASP A 170 -14.20 -7.27 9.39
N THR A 171 -13.88 -8.49 8.94
CA THR A 171 -14.85 -9.57 8.73
C THR A 171 -14.35 -10.89 9.32
N PHE A 172 -15.22 -11.65 9.98
CA PHE A 172 -14.88 -12.94 10.58
C PHE A 172 -15.81 -14.05 10.10
N ASN A 173 -15.20 -15.21 9.84
CA ASN A 173 -15.90 -16.44 9.53
C ASN A 173 -15.65 -17.45 10.65
N LEU A 174 -16.63 -17.65 11.53
CA LEU A 174 -16.51 -18.57 12.66
C LEU A 174 -17.02 -19.95 12.26
N SER A 175 -16.25 -21.01 12.53
CA SER A 175 -16.60 -22.39 12.15
C SER A 175 -18.01 -22.81 12.58
N ASN A 176 -18.46 -22.34 13.75
CA ASN A 176 -19.73 -22.73 14.37
C ASN A 176 -20.88 -21.73 14.14
N TYR A 177 -20.73 -20.77 13.24
CA TYR A 177 -21.73 -19.73 12.99
C TYR A 177 -21.92 -19.50 11.49
N ALA A 178 -23.08 -19.88 10.96
CA ALA A 178 -23.34 -19.94 9.51
C ALA A 178 -23.21 -18.60 8.77
N ASP A 179 -23.43 -17.49 9.48
CA ASP A 179 -23.44 -16.15 8.93
C ASP A 179 -22.05 -15.51 8.95
N LEU A 180 -21.84 -14.48 8.14
CA LEU A 180 -20.60 -13.69 8.17
C LEU A 180 -20.68 -12.65 9.28
N ILE A 181 -19.64 -12.53 10.10
CA ILE A 181 -19.57 -11.46 11.10
C ILE A 181 -18.83 -10.28 10.49
N VAL A 182 -19.41 -9.09 10.60
CA VAL A 182 -18.77 -7.83 10.22
C VAL A 182 -18.65 -6.95 11.46
N ILE A 183 -17.53 -6.24 11.61
CA ILE A 183 -17.31 -5.30 12.72
C ILE A 183 -17.16 -3.88 12.21
N GLY A 184 -17.59 -2.91 13.01
CA GLY A 184 -17.38 -1.50 12.74
C GLY A 184 -18.15 -0.58 13.68
N PHE A 185 -17.92 0.72 13.57
CA PHE A 185 -18.75 1.73 14.21
C PHE A 185 -20.08 1.91 13.46
N LEU A 186 -21.18 1.70 14.18
CA LEU A 186 -22.55 1.89 13.70
C LEU A 186 -22.99 3.33 13.96
N GLU A 187 -23.40 4.06 12.93
CA GLU A 187 -24.15 5.31 13.06
C GLU A 187 -25.64 5.04 12.76
N GLY A 188 -26.53 5.55 13.61
CA GLY A 188 -27.95 5.23 13.57
C GLY A 188 -28.30 4.00 14.41
N ARG A 189 -29.50 3.45 14.17
CA ARG A 189 -30.07 2.34 14.96
C ARG A 189 -30.30 1.12 14.08
N ILE A 190 -29.93 -0.05 14.59
CA ILE A 190 -30.12 -1.34 13.91
C ILE A 190 -30.68 -2.38 14.87
N CYS A 191 -31.60 -3.20 14.38
CA CYS A 191 -32.26 -4.28 15.09
C CYS A 191 -31.98 -5.62 14.40
N ARG A 192 -31.98 -6.70 15.17
CA ARG A 192 -31.98 -8.05 14.62
C ARG A 192 -33.22 -8.25 13.74
N GLY A 193 -33.03 -8.83 12.56
CA GLY A 193 -34.07 -8.99 11.54
C GLY A 193 -34.21 -7.81 10.57
N ASP A 194 -33.46 -6.72 10.79
CA ASP A 194 -33.47 -5.60 9.84
C ASP A 194 -32.92 -6.01 8.48
N LYS A 195 -33.61 -5.59 7.42
CA LYS A 195 -33.06 -5.62 6.05
C LYS A 195 -31.96 -4.57 5.90
N VAL A 196 -30.84 -4.99 5.33
CA VAL A 196 -29.67 -4.15 5.10
C VAL A 196 -29.15 -4.31 3.69
N TYR A 197 -28.44 -3.28 3.24
CA TYR A 197 -27.84 -3.18 1.93
C TYR A 197 -26.33 -3.05 2.10
N ILE A 198 -25.56 -3.84 1.35
CA ILE A 198 -24.09 -3.80 1.38
C ILE A 198 -23.57 -3.28 0.04
N LEU A 199 -22.89 -2.14 0.05
CA LEU A 199 -22.26 -1.56 -1.15
C LEU A 199 -21.00 -2.34 -1.52
N THR A 200 -20.98 -2.88 -2.74
CA THR A 200 -19.87 -3.70 -3.25
C THR A 200 -18.92 -2.95 -4.19
N GLY A 201 -19.11 -1.64 -4.37
CA GLY A 201 -18.24 -0.80 -5.19
C GLY A 201 -18.84 0.58 -5.48
N SER A 202 -18.15 1.38 -6.30
CA SER A 202 -18.47 2.79 -6.62
C SER A 202 -19.63 2.95 -7.59
N ASN A 203 -20.07 1.87 -8.23
CA ASN A 203 -21.11 1.90 -9.25
C ASN A 203 -22.55 1.93 -8.66
N GLY A 204 -22.68 2.08 -7.33
CA GLY A 204 -23.98 2.11 -6.65
C GLY A 204 -24.67 0.75 -6.50
N ASN A 205 -24.04 -0.33 -6.96
CA ASN A 205 -24.55 -1.69 -6.78
C ASN A 205 -24.48 -2.10 -5.30
N TYR A 206 -25.57 -2.65 -4.81
CA TYR A 206 -25.68 -3.18 -3.45
C TYR A 206 -26.22 -4.60 -3.44
N ILE A 207 -25.83 -5.35 -2.41
CA ILE A 207 -26.38 -6.66 -2.08
C ILE A 207 -27.35 -6.50 -0.93
N GLU A 208 -28.52 -7.13 -1.01
CA GLU A 208 -29.49 -7.17 0.07
C GLU A 208 -29.24 -8.36 1.01
N SER A 209 -29.33 -8.13 2.31
CA SER A 209 -29.26 -9.16 3.34
C SER A 209 -30.06 -8.72 4.58
N GLU A 210 -29.94 -9.47 5.66
CA GLU A 210 -30.66 -9.29 6.92
C GLU A 210 -29.68 -9.44 8.10
N ILE A 211 -29.93 -8.71 9.19
CA ILE A 211 -29.15 -8.83 10.42
C ILE A 211 -29.58 -10.07 11.21
N ALA A 212 -28.74 -11.10 11.23
CA ALA A 212 -28.99 -12.34 11.95
C ALA A 212 -28.70 -12.25 13.45
N ALA A 213 -27.70 -11.45 13.85
CA ALA A 213 -27.31 -11.24 15.25
C ALA A 213 -26.57 -9.90 15.44
N ILE A 214 -26.57 -9.39 16.67
CA ILE A 214 -25.84 -8.19 17.08
C ILE A 214 -25.12 -8.48 18.40
N GLU A 215 -23.84 -8.13 18.48
CA GLU A 215 -23.02 -8.19 19.68
C GLU A 215 -22.33 -6.85 19.91
N ILE A 216 -22.38 -6.33 21.14
CA ILE A 216 -21.85 -4.99 21.51
C ILE A 216 -20.60 -5.04 22.39
N GLY A 217 -20.14 -6.25 22.71
CA GLY A 217 -19.02 -6.53 23.58
C GLY A 217 -18.88 -8.04 23.78
N PRO A 218 -17.78 -8.53 24.37
CA PRO A 218 -17.49 -9.97 24.41
C PRO A 218 -18.65 -10.78 25.00
N ARG A 219 -19.25 -11.64 24.17
CA ARG A 219 -20.40 -12.50 24.49
C ARG A 219 -21.67 -11.74 24.93
N GLN A 220 -21.76 -10.45 24.60
CA GLN A 220 -22.91 -9.61 24.92
C GLN A 220 -23.81 -9.46 23.69
N GLN A 221 -24.64 -10.47 23.45
CA GLN A 221 -25.63 -10.46 22.37
C GLN A 221 -26.82 -9.56 22.73
N VAL A 222 -27.27 -8.77 21.78
CA VAL A 222 -28.43 -7.86 21.93
C VAL A 222 -29.35 -7.97 20.72
N ASN A 223 -30.60 -7.52 20.87
CA ASN A 223 -31.55 -7.43 19.76
C ASN A 223 -31.47 -6.09 19.03
N GLU A 224 -30.77 -5.11 19.59
CA GLU A 224 -30.71 -3.74 19.08
C GLU A 224 -29.40 -3.07 19.50
N ALA A 225 -28.85 -2.24 18.62
CA ALA A 225 -27.75 -1.34 18.93
C ALA A 225 -27.92 0.02 18.23
N ALA A 226 -27.36 1.08 18.82
CA ALA A 226 -27.33 2.40 18.24
C ALA A 226 -26.02 3.14 18.56
N ASN A 227 -25.47 3.85 17.57
CA ASN A 227 -24.32 4.77 17.72
C ASN A 227 -23.12 4.21 18.49
N ARG A 228 -22.61 3.04 18.08
CA ARG A 228 -21.52 2.33 18.78
C ARG A 228 -20.79 1.31 17.93
N HIS A 229 -19.64 0.84 18.41
CA HIS A 229 -19.00 -0.35 17.86
C HIS A 229 -19.86 -1.59 18.10
N VAL A 230 -20.04 -2.37 17.03
CA VAL A 230 -20.85 -3.58 17.02
C VAL A 230 -20.16 -4.67 16.20
N ALA A 231 -20.48 -5.92 16.52
CA ALA A 231 -20.33 -7.05 15.61
C ALA A 231 -21.72 -7.46 15.11
N LEU A 232 -21.90 -7.47 13.79
CA LEU A 232 -23.17 -7.82 13.14
C LEU A 232 -23.01 -9.14 12.39
N GLY A 233 -23.94 -10.07 12.62
CA GLY A 233 -24.09 -11.25 11.79
C GLY A 233 -24.90 -10.92 10.54
N ILE A 234 -24.30 -11.05 9.36
CA ILE A 234 -24.95 -10.85 8.06
C ILE A 234 -25.45 -12.20 7.54
N LYS A 235 -26.77 -12.32 7.42
CA LYS A 235 -27.45 -13.57 7.05
C LYS A 235 -26.96 -14.08 5.69
N ASN A 236 -26.49 -15.33 5.65
CA ASN A 236 -25.87 -15.96 4.47
C ASN A 236 -24.66 -15.19 3.87
N GLY A 237 -24.01 -14.31 4.64
CA GLY A 237 -23.00 -13.36 4.14
C GLY A 237 -21.70 -13.99 3.63
N ARG A 238 -21.38 -15.25 3.98
CA ARG A 238 -20.11 -15.90 3.65
C ARG A 238 -19.86 -16.03 2.13
N GLY A 239 -20.91 -16.19 1.33
CA GLY A 239 -20.83 -16.32 -0.12
C GLY A 239 -20.98 -15.00 -0.89
N MET A 240 -21.19 -13.88 -0.19
CA MET A 240 -21.54 -12.59 -0.80
C MET A 240 -20.32 -11.72 -1.14
N GLY A 241 -19.10 -12.20 -0.86
CA GLY A 241 -17.87 -11.46 -1.15
C GLY A 241 -17.70 -10.17 -0.33
N ILE A 242 -18.36 -10.08 0.83
CA ILE A 242 -18.29 -8.93 1.75
C ILE A 242 -16.89 -8.85 2.36
N LYS A 243 -16.27 -7.67 2.30
CA LYS A 243 -14.89 -7.44 2.76
C LYS A 243 -14.79 -6.14 3.57
N LYS A 244 -13.70 -6.04 4.34
CA LYS A 244 -13.26 -4.79 4.99
C LYS A 244 -13.28 -3.61 4.01
N GLY A 245 -13.78 -2.46 4.43
CA GLY A 245 -13.88 -1.23 3.64
C GLY A 245 -15.23 -1.04 2.94
N MET A 246 -16.02 -2.11 2.77
CA MET A 246 -17.39 -2.00 2.27
C MET A 246 -18.31 -1.33 3.29
N ILE A 247 -19.47 -0.86 2.84
CA ILE A 247 -20.44 -0.16 3.68
C ILE A 247 -21.75 -0.95 3.76
N VAL A 248 -22.21 -1.18 4.98
CA VAL A 248 -23.54 -1.70 5.30
C VAL A 248 -24.43 -0.53 5.66
N PHE A 249 -25.63 -0.47 5.09
CA PHE A 249 -26.60 0.57 5.44
C PHE A 249 -28.04 0.05 5.48
N LYS A 250 -28.89 0.76 6.20
CA LYS A 250 -30.34 0.54 6.27
C LYS A 250 -31.05 1.81 5.80
N ARG A 251 -32.11 1.66 5.02
CA ARG A 251 -33.03 2.75 4.66
C ARG A 251 -34.18 2.83 5.66
N ALA A 252 -34.66 4.04 5.93
CA ALA A 252 -35.88 4.24 6.71
C ALA A 252 -37.06 3.67 5.92
N THR A 253 -37.81 2.77 6.54
CA THR A 253 -39.13 2.36 6.06
C THR A 253 -40.14 3.38 6.58
N TYR A 254 -40.83 4.07 5.67
CA TYR A 254 -42.02 4.86 5.99
C TYR A 254 -43.19 3.95 6.36
#